data_AF-A0A424YKU8-F1
#
_entry.id   AF-A0A424YKU8-F1
#
_cell.length_a   1.000
_cell.length_b   1.000
_cell.length_c   1.000
_cell.angle_alpha   90.00
_cell.angle_beta   90.00
_cell.angle_gamma   90.00
#
_symmetry.space_group_name_H-M   'P 1'
#
loop_
_entity.id
_entity.type
_entity.pdbx_description
1 polymer ?
#
loop_
_entity_poly.entity_id
_entity_poly.type
_entity_poly.pdbx_seq_one_letter_code
_entity_poly.pdbx_strand_id
1 'polypeptide(L)'
;MQKALQMQPELTMSMPWIPVLNRDNRQDSCRIPAKTGIPVPTMTNRVSATLDEAEDEISRIVLELGRQQTKSGLAGFIASEIRRYTPRDLMEIAAALRREIQSLPAHYQEGYGASVHEQIFGTHHRILLMERNGALEELPGEIPDPDLFQTFCRMVQQACLLPHHTDDAHMTPMGRLLYYLLSCFLIFVLEEPAHPIGTPFPGGFRVQLRGGVVCCPVKEKEGDVPYALCRFCPSKQA
;
A
#
# COMPACT_ATOMS: atom_id res chain seq x y z
N MET A 1 48.26 14.04 -30.23
CA MET A 1 47.95 12.62 -30.47
C MET A 1 46.69 12.29 -29.68
N GLN A 2 45.57 12.16 -30.39
CA GLN A 2 44.26 11.75 -29.87
C GLN A 2 44.33 10.31 -29.34
N LYS A 3 43.73 10.04 -28.17
CA LYS A 3 43.27 8.69 -27.81
C LYS A 3 41.76 8.70 -27.83
N ALA A 4 41.24 7.86 -28.72
CA ALA A 4 39.84 7.71 -29.05
C ALA A 4 39.04 7.06 -27.92
N LEU A 5 37.80 7.54 -27.81
CA LEU A 5 36.64 6.86 -27.26
C LEU A 5 36.59 5.39 -27.72
N GLN A 6 36.39 4.47 -26.76
CA GLN A 6 35.68 3.23 -27.03
C GLN A 6 34.56 3.10 -25.99
N MET A 7 33.36 3.47 -26.46
CA MET A 7 32.08 3.10 -25.85
C MET A 7 31.91 1.59 -26.02
N GLN A 8 31.52 0.89 -24.94
CA GLN A 8 30.96 -0.45 -25.04
C GLN A 8 29.45 -0.41 -24.84
N PRO A 9 28.69 -1.27 -25.54
CA PRO A 9 27.27 -1.08 -25.79
C PRO A 9 26.36 -1.69 -24.72
N GLU A 10 25.13 -1.19 -24.77
CA GLU A 10 23.94 -1.52 -23.97
C GLU A 10 23.73 -3.03 -23.76
N LEU A 11 23.69 -3.44 -22.49
CA LEU A 11 23.11 -4.73 -22.09
C LEU A 11 21.59 -4.56 -21.99
N THR A 12 20.92 -4.78 -23.12
CA THR A 12 19.47 -5.01 -23.17
C THR A 12 19.17 -6.35 -22.49
N MET A 13 18.69 -6.32 -21.25
CA MET A 13 18.08 -7.50 -20.62
C MET A 13 16.70 -7.72 -21.24
N SER A 14 16.66 -8.57 -22.26
CA SER A 14 15.44 -9.15 -22.81
C SER A 14 14.73 -9.98 -21.74
N MET A 15 13.51 -9.58 -21.37
CA MET A 15 12.59 -10.41 -20.60
C MET A 15 12.21 -11.66 -21.40
N PRO A 16 12.21 -12.86 -20.80
CA PRO A 16 11.76 -14.06 -21.49
C PRO A 16 10.24 -14.05 -21.72
N TRP A 17 9.89 -14.29 -22.98
CA TRP A 17 8.55 -14.53 -23.50
C TRP A 17 7.73 -15.53 -22.68
N ILE A 18 6.45 -15.21 -22.45
CA ILE A 18 5.43 -16.14 -21.94
C ILE A 18 4.95 -16.99 -23.13
N PRO A 19 4.96 -18.34 -23.05
CA PRO A 19 4.41 -19.17 -24.12
C PRO A 19 2.88 -19.04 -24.18
N VAL A 20 2.38 -18.79 -25.38
CA VAL A 20 0.96 -18.89 -25.74
C VAL A 20 0.50 -20.33 -25.50
N LEU A 21 -0.35 -20.54 -24.49
CA LEU A 21 -0.96 -21.84 -24.21
C LEU A 21 -1.97 -22.19 -25.31
N ASN A 22 -1.65 -23.28 -26.00
CA ASN A 22 -2.42 -23.90 -27.05
C ASN A 22 -3.80 -24.34 -26.52
N ARG A 23 -4.88 -23.86 -27.14
CA ARG A 23 -6.22 -24.42 -26.98
C ARG A 23 -6.24 -25.74 -27.75
N ASP A 24 -6.19 -26.87 -27.04
CA ASP A 24 -7.11 -27.98 -27.33
C ASP A 24 -7.01 -29.12 -26.31
N ASN A 25 -8.19 -29.42 -25.75
CA ASN A 25 -8.69 -30.74 -25.41
C ASN A 25 -7.98 -31.56 -24.33
N ARG A 26 -8.58 -31.58 -23.13
CA ARG A 26 -8.98 -32.83 -22.46
C ARG A 26 -10.01 -32.56 -21.37
N GLN A 27 -11.22 -33.01 -21.63
CA GLN A 27 -12.19 -33.38 -20.61
C GLN A 27 -11.58 -34.49 -19.78
N ASP A 28 -11.41 -34.28 -18.47
CA ASP A 28 -11.46 -35.35 -17.47
C ASP A 28 -11.62 -34.78 -16.05
N SER A 29 -12.87 -34.85 -15.58
CA SER A 29 -13.31 -35.12 -14.21
C SER A 29 -12.46 -34.65 -13.01
N CYS A 30 -12.38 -33.34 -12.77
CA CYS A 30 -12.10 -32.83 -11.43
C CYS A 30 -13.42 -32.54 -10.70
N ARG A 31 -13.94 -33.52 -9.95
CA ARG A 31 -15.04 -33.29 -8.99
C ARG A 31 -14.52 -32.37 -7.88
N ILE A 32 -14.85 -31.09 -7.97
CA ILE A 32 -14.69 -30.14 -6.87
C ILE A 32 -15.75 -30.51 -5.82
N PRO A 33 -15.38 -30.84 -4.57
CA PRO A 33 -16.37 -31.02 -3.52
C PRO A 33 -17.08 -29.68 -3.29
N ALA A 34 -18.41 -29.71 -3.34
CA ALA A 34 -19.26 -28.57 -3.02
C ALA A 34 -18.99 -28.16 -1.57
N LYS A 35 -18.13 -27.15 -1.38
CA LYS A 35 -18.01 -26.49 -0.09
C LYS A 35 -19.33 -25.76 0.15
N THR A 36 -19.94 -26.11 1.27
CA THR A 36 -21.09 -25.45 1.89
C THR A 36 -20.94 -23.94 1.78
N GLY A 37 -22.04 -23.28 1.40
CA GLY A 37 -22.09 -21.85 1.08
C GLY A 37 -21.45 -21.00 2.16
N ILE A 38 -20.24 -20.51 1.88
CA ILE A 38 -19.70 -19.37 2.59
C ILE A 38 -20.59 -18.19 2.16
N PRO A 39 -21.24 -17.47 3.09
CA PRO A 39 -21.99 -16.28 2.72
C PRO A 39 -21.02 -15.32 2.03
N VAL A 40 -21.24 -15.08 0.74
CA VAL A 40 -20.55 -14.01 0.02
C VAL A 40 -21.03 -12.73 0.70
N PRO A 41 -20.16 -11.95 1.37
CA PRO A 41 -20.57 -10.71 1.98
C PRO A 41 -21.21 -9.85 0.89
N THR A 42 -22.38 -9.29 1.14
CA THR A 42 -22.96 -8.27 0.27
C THR A 42 -21.92 -7.17 0.17
N MET A 43 -21.22 -7.08 -0.98
CA MET A 43 -20.13 -6.14 -1.16
C MET A 43 -20.72 -4.74 -1.35
N THR A 44 -21.07 -4.11 -0.23
CA THR A 44 -21.43 -2.70 -0.17
C THR A 44 -20.15 -1.87 -0.27
N ASN A 45 -20.22 -0.74 -0.98
CA ASN A 45 -19.11 0.20 -1.10
C ASN A 45 -18.80 0.76 0.31
N ARG A 46 -17.69 0.33 0.93
CA ARG A 46 -17.31 0.78 2.29
C ARG A 46 -16.94 2.26 2.31
N VAL A 47 -16.42 2.79 1.20
CA VAL A 47 -16.02 4.19 1.08
C VAL A 47 -17.25 5.11 1.15
N SER A 48 -18.44 4.58 0.85
CA SER A 48 -19.73 5.28 0.98
C SER A 48 -20.44 5.15 2.33
N ALA A 49 -19.80 4.57 3.36
CA ALA A 49 -20.36 4.51 4.71
C ALA A 49 -20.69 5.92 5.23
N THR A 50 -21.76 6.02 6.03
CA THR A 50 -22.07 7.27 6.74
C THR A 50 -20.96 7.61 7.74
N LEU A 51 -20.90 8.85 8.21
CA LEU A 51 -19.87 9.28 9.16
C LEU A 51 -19.92 8.46 10.47
N ASP A 52 -21.11 8.27 11.03
CA ASP A 52 -21.30 7.51 12.27
C ASP A 52 -20.90 6.03 12.10
N GLU A 53 -21.32 5.39 11.01
CA GLU A 53 -20.91 4.01 10.68
C GLU A 53 -19.39 3.88 10.47
N ALA A 54 -18.78 4.89 9.84
CA ALA A 54 -17.35 4.92 9.62
C ALA A 54 -16.60 5.12 10.94
N GLU A 55 -17.10 5.96 11.86
CA GLU A 55 -16.47 6.23 13.15
C GLU A 55 -16.40 4.96 14.03
N ASP A 56 -17.51 4.24 14.15
CA ASP A 56 -17.58 2.98 14.88
C ASP A 56 -16.64 1.94 14.29
N GLU A 57 -16.64 1.81 12.96
CA GLU A 57 -15.85 0.81 12.26
C GLU A 57 -14.34 1.12 12.31
N ILE A 58 -13.95 2.39 12.13
CA ILE A 58 -12.57 2.85 12.29
C ILE A 58 -12.09 2.59 13.71
N SER A 59 -12.89 2.94 14.71
CA SER A 59 -12.53 2.75 16.11
C SER A 59 -12.34 1.27 16.45
N ARG A 60 -13.23 0.39 15.97
CA ARG A 60 -13.09 -1.07 16.11
C ARG A 60 -11.81 -1.57 15.45
N ILE A 61 -11.54 -1.17 14.21
CA ILE A 61 -10.40 -1.65 13.44
C ILE A 61 -9.09 -1.19 14.06
N VAL A 62 -8.97 0.09 14.44
CA VAL A 62 -7.75 0.61 15.06
C VAL A 62 -7.49 -0.04 16.41
N LEU A 63 -8.53 -0.28 17.21
CA LEU A 63 -8.40 -0.99 18.48
C LEU A 63 -7.86 -2.40 18.29
N GLU A 64 -8.36 -3.13 17.30
CA GLU A 64 -7.90 -4.49 17.02
C GLU A 64 -6.52 -4.52 16.36
N LEU A 65 -6.21 -3.53 15.51
CA LEU A 65 -4.88 -3.31 14.96
C LEU A 65 -3.85 -3.13 16.08
N GLY A 66 -4.17 -2.31 17.09
CA GLY A 66 -3.30 -2.05 18.24
C GLY A 66 -3.12 -3.24 19.20
N ARG A 67 -3.90 -4.32 19.07
CA ARG A 67 -3.73 -5.54 19.88
C ARG A 67 -2.74 -6.54 19.30
N GLN A 68 -2.37 -6.37 18.03
CA GLN A 68 -1.46 -7.28 17.36
C GLN A 68 -0.05 -7.14 17.97
N GLN A 69 0.63 -8.28 18.12
CA GLN A 69 1.99 -8.35 18.67
C GLN A 69 2.98 -8.98 17.68
N THR A 70 2.49 -9.86 16.80
CA THR A 70 3.30 -10.55 15.79
C THR A 70 3.03 -10.00 14.40
N LYS A 71 4.02 -10.10 13.52
CA LYS A 71 3.87 -9.72 12.11
C LYS A 71 2.81 -10.54 11.40
N SER A 72 2.75 -11.85 11.67
CA SER A 72 1.73 -12.74 11.12
C SER A 72 0.31 -12.37 11.56
N GLY A 73 0.11 -12.06 12.85
CA GLY A 73 -1.18 -11.62 13.38
C GLY A 73 -1.61 -10.29 12.78
N LEU A 74 -0.70 -9.32 12.73
CA LEU A 74 -0.93 -8.02 12.08
C LEU A 74 -1.30 -8.17 10.61
N ALA A 75 -0.54 -8.97 9.87
CA ALA A 75 -0.76 -9.21 8.46
C ALA A 75 -2.11 -9.90 8.19
N GLY A 76 -2.44 -10.94 8.96
CA GLY A 76 -3.70 -11.66 8.83
C GLY A 76 -4.90 -10.76 9.14
N PHE A 77 -4.80 -9.93 10.19
CA PHE A 77 -5.82 -8.94 10.51
C PHE A 77 -6.01 -7.93 9.36
N ILE A 78 -4.92 -7.32 8.86
CA ILE A 78 -4.98 -6.39 7.72
C ILE A 78 -5.60 -7.08 6.51
N ALA A 79 -5.18 -8.30 6.15
CA ALA A 79 -5.72 -9.06 5.03
C ALA A 79 -7.25 -9.24 5.14
N SER A 80 -7.73 -9.61 6.33
CA SER A 80 -9.16 -9.75 6.60
C SER A 80 -9.96 -8.46 6.39
N GLU A 81 -9.39 -7.31 6.75
CA GLU A 81 -10.07 -6.02 6.63
C GLU A 81 -10.01 -5.46 5.21
N ILE A 82 -8.88 -5.60 4.49
CA ILE A 82 -8.77 -5.11 3.12
C ILE A 82 -9.65 -5.90 2.14
N ARG A 83 -9.91 -7.19 2.41
CA ARG A 83 -10.81 -8.04 1.59
C ARG A 83 -12.24 -7.54 1.51
N ARG A 84 -12.63 -6.69 2.46
CA ARG A 84 -13.96 -6.08 2.52
C ARG A 84 -14.06 -4.83 1.64
N TYR A 85 -12.95 -4.35 1.09
CA TYR A 85 -12.92 -3.26 0.14
C TYR A 85 -13.09 -3.79 -1.29
N THR A 86 -13.88 -3.06 -2.08
CA THR A 86 -14.15 -3.42 -3.47
C THR A 86 -13.11 -2.81 -4.42
N PRO A 87 -12.99 -3.29 -5.67
CA PRO A 87 -12.19 -2.61 -6.69
C PRO A 87 -12.60 -1.15 -6.92
N ARG A 88 -13.89 -0.81 -6.73
CA ARG A 88 -14.37 0.57 -6.79
C ARG A 88 -13.75 1.41 -5.68
N ASP A 89 -13.69 0.88 -4.47
CA ASP A 89 -13.09 1.57 -3.31
C ASP A 89 -11.62 1.90 -3.57
N LEU A 90 -10.86 0.95 -4.11
CA LEU A 90 -9.45 1.15 -4.50
C LEU A 90 -9.30 2.25 -5.56
N MET A 91 -10.20 2.28 -6.56
CA MET A 91 -10.21 3.32 -7.59
C MET A 91 -10.54 4.70 -7.01
N GLU A 92 -11.48 4.80 -6.08
CA GLU A 92 -11.86 6.05 -5.43
C GLU A 92 -10.69 6.65 -4.64
N ILE A 93 -9.95 5.82 -3.90
CA ILE A 93 -8.74 6.23 -3.15
C ILE A 93 -7.61 6.64 -4.10
N ALA A 94 -7.36 5.85 -5.15
CA ALA A 94 -6.34 6.18 -6.14
C ALA A 94 -6.65 7.50 -6.87
N ALA A 95 -7.93 7.76 -7.16
CA ALA A 95 -8.38 9.03 -7.75
C ALA A 95 -8.20 10.20 -6.76
N ALA A 96 -8.46 9.98 -5.47
CA ALA A 96 -8.23 10.98 -4.42
C ALA A 96 -6.76 11.39 -4.34
N LEU A 97 -5.84 10.44 -4.24
CA LEU A 97 -4.40 10.70 -4.19
C LEU A 97 -3.88 11.37 -5.47
N ARG A 98 -4.45 11.03 -6.63
CA ARG A 98 -4.12 11.71 -7.89
C ARG A 98 -4.60 13.15 -7.91
N ARG A 99 -5.73 13.49 -7.28
CA ARG A 99 -6.21 14.88 -7.20
C ARG A 99 -5.23 15.78 -6.45
N GLU A 100 -4.61 15.28 -5.40
CA GLU A 100 -3.63 16.04 -4.58
C GLU A 100 -2.41 16.53 -5.38
N ILE A 101 -2.05 15.84 -6.46
CA ILE A 101 -0.89 16.17 -7.29
C ILE A 101 -1.26 16.85 -8.62
N GLN A 102 -2.54 17.12 -8.90
CA GLN A 102 -2.99 17.69 -10.18
C GLN A 102 -2.39 19.07 -10.47
N SER A 103 -2.02 19.81 -9.42
CA SER A 103 -1.38 21.13 -9.53
C SER A 103 0.11 21.07 -9.88
N LEU A 104 0.74 19.88 -9.86
CA LEU A 104 2.17 19.69 -10.08
C LEU A 104 2.51 19.50 -11.56
N PRO A 105 3.77 19.66 -12.00
CA PRO A 105 4.15 19.48 -13.41
C PRO A 105 3.85 18.07 -13.95
N ALA A 106 3.51 17.94 -15.25
CA ALA A 106 3.07 16.66 -15.85
C ALA A 106 4.03 15.47 -15.61
N HIS A 107 5.34 15.68 -15.73
CA HIS A 107 6.34 14.63 -15.47
C HIS A 107 6.33 14.15 -14.00
N TYR A 108 5.94 15.02 -13.06
CA TYR A 108 5.76 14.65 -11.67
C TYR A 108 4.46 13.85 -11.50
N GLN A 109 3.39 14.29 -12.16
CA GLN A 109 2.09 13.62 -12.10
C GLN A 109 2.18 12.16 -12.58
N GLU A 110 2.86 11.91 -13.70
CA GLU A 110 3.02 10.56 -14.25
C GLU A 110 3.82 9.66 -13.31
N GLY A 111 4.99 10.11 -12.85
CA GLY A 111 5.86 9.32 -11.97
C GLY A 111 5.25 9.07 -10.58
N TYR A 112 4.54 10.05 -10.02
CA TYR A 112 3.82 9.88 -8.77
C TYR A 112 2.57 9.01 -8.97
N GLY A 113 1.86 9.14 -10.10
CA GLY A 113 0.72 8.30 -10.45
C GLY A 113 1.08 6.80 -10.52
N ALA A 114 2.27 6.46 -11.03
CA ALA A 114 2.81 5.10 -10.98
C ALA A 114 3.11 4.66 -9.54
N SER A 115 3.66 5.55 -8.71
CA SER A 115 3.95 5.27 -7.30
C SER A 115 2.67 5.02 -6.49
N VAL A 116 1.63 5.83 -6.69
CA VAL A 116 0.30 5.64 -6.09
C VAL A 116 -0.30 4.31 -6.53
N HIS A 117 -0.17 3.96 -7.82
CA HIS A 117 -0.69 2.70 -8.31
C HIS A 117 -0.03 1.50 -7.62
N GLU A 118 1.30 1.51 -7.52
CA GLU A 118 2.05 0.47 -6.82
C GLU A 118 1.69 0.42 -5.32
N GLN A 119 1.64 1.57 -4.65
CA GLN A 119 1.31 1.65 -3.24
C GLN A 119 -0.10 1.13 -2.93
N ILE A 120 -1.10 1.45 -3.76
CA ILE A 120 -2.50 1.05 -3.54
C ILE A 120 -2.75 -0.36 -4.08
N PHE A 121 -2.64 -0.54 -5.40
CA PHE A 121 -3.02 -1.79 -6.05
C PHE A 121 -1.96 -2.87 -5.88
N GLY A 122 -0.68 -2.51 -6.00
CA GLY A 122 0.44 -3.43 -5.80
C GLY A 122 0.45 -4.01 -4.39
N THR A 123 0.40 -3.16 -3.37
CA THR A 123 0.33 -3.61 -1.96
C THR A 123 -0.90 -4.44 -1.68
N HIS A 124 -2.09 -3.98 -2.10
CA HIS A 124 -3.33 -4.73 -1.90
C HIS A 124 -3.25 -6.12 -2.54
N HIS A 125 -2.79 -6.20 -3.78
CA HIS A 125 -2.64 -7.48 -4.48
C HIS A 125 -1.61 -8.38 -3.80
N ARG A 126 -0.48 -7.81 -3.36
CA ARG A 126 0.56 -8.55 -2.64
C ARG A 126 0.03 -9.18 -1.35
N ILE A 127 -0.72 -8.44 -0.54
CA ILE A 127 -1.33 -8.96 0.69
C ILE A 127 -2.24 -10.16 0.37
N LEU A 128 -3.14 -10.03 -0.61
CA LEU A 128 -4.05 -11.12 -0.98
C LEU A 128 -3.32 -12.34 -1.57
N LEU A 129 -2.24 -12.13 -2.32
CA LEU A 129 -1.43 -13.24 -2.81
C LEU A 129 -0.73 -13.98 -1.67
N MET A 130 -0.17 -13.24 -0.71
CA MET A 130 0.48 -13.81 0.47
C MET A 130 -0.52 -14.50 1.41
N GLU A 131 -1.76 -14.00 1.50
CA GLU A 131 -2.82 -14.70 2.23
C GLU A 131 -3.16 -16.03 1.55
N ARG A 132 -3.40 -15.99 0.23
CA ARG A 132 -3.84 -17.16 -0.55
C ARG A 132 -2.80 -18.30 -0.57
N ASN A 133 -1.52 -17.99 -0.49
CA ASN A 133 -0.45 -18.98 -0.50
C ASN A 133 0.03 -19.38 0.91
N GLY A 134 -0.59 -18.87 1.98
CA GLY A 134 -0.21 -19.16 3.37
C GLY A 134 0.99 -18.38 3.89
N ALA A 135 1.62 -17.53 3.08
CA ALA A 135 2.84 -16.81 3.48
C ALA A 135 2.63 -15.83 4.65
N LEU A 136 1.41 -15.35 4.91
CA LEU A 136 1.13 -14.49 6.07
C LEU A 136 1.31 -15.23 7.40
N GLU A 137 0.97 -16.51 7.45
CA GLU A 137 1.05 -17.34 8.65
C GLU A 137 2.51 -17.68 8.99
N GLU A 138 3.36 -17.73 7.96
CA GLU A 138 4.79 -18.03 8.06
C GLU A 138 5.66 -16.80 8.39
N LEU A 139 5.08 -15.60 8.45
CA LEU A 139 5.82 -14.37 8.77
C LEU A 139 6.44 -14.46 10.17
N PRO A 140 7.78 -14.42 10.29
CA PRO A 140 8.44 -14.59 11.57
C PRO A 140 8.47 -13.28 12.37
N GLY A 141 8.41 -13.42 13.69
CA GLY A 141 8.79 -12.36 14.62
C GLY A 141 7.68 -11.40 15.05
N GLU A 142 8.10 -10.47 15.90
CA GLU A 142 7.27 -9.44 16.51
C GLU A 142 7.20 -8.19 15.65
N ILE A 143 6.22 -7.34 15.92
CA ILE A 143 6.11 -6.02 15.30
C ILE A 143 7.31 -5.17 15.72
N PRO A 144 8.02 -4.53 14.77
CA PRO A 144 9.16 -3.68 15.09
C PRO A 144 8.69 -2.42 15.83
N ASP A 145 9.42 -2.05 16.90
CA ASP A 145 9.15 -0.89 17.74
C ASP A 145 7.66 -0.77 18.15
N PRO A 146 7.22 -1.57 19.14
CA PRO A 146 5.83 -1.58 19.59
C PRO A 146 5.30 -0.19 20.00
N ASP A 147 6.14 0.67 20.57
CA ASP A 147 5.74 2.02 20.99
C ASP A 147 5.47 2.94 19.78
N LEU A 148 6.32 2.84 18.75
CA LEU A 148 6.11 3.53 17.48
C LEU A 148 4.85 3.00 16.78
N PHE A 149 4.62 1.69 16.80
CA PHE A 149 3.40 1.08 16.27
C PHE A 149 2.14 1.57 16.98
N GLN A 150 2.13 1.63 18.31
CA GLN A 150 1.00 2.20 19.07
C GLN A 150 0.77 3.69 18.73
N THR A 151 1.85 4.43 18.48
CA THR A 151 1.76 5.82 18.02
C THR A 151 1.16 5.90 16.62
N PHE A 152 1.50 4.98 15.73
CA PHE A 152 0.89 4.86 14.41
C PHE A 152 -0.61 4.60 14.53
N CYS A 153 -1.05 3.62 15.34
CA CYS A 153 -2.46 3.30 15.52
C CYS A 153 -3.28 4.52 16.00
N ARG A 154 -2.79 5.27 16.99
CA ARG A 154 -3.44 6.51 17.46
C ARG A 154 -3.52 7.56 16.35
N MET A 155 -2.44 7.73 15.59
CA MET A 155 -2.38 8.66 14.47
C MET A 155 -3.41 8.29 13.38
N VAL A 156 -3.55 6.99 13.05
CA VAL A 156 -4.55 6.51 12.08
C VAL A 156 -5.97 6.86 12.53
N GLN A 157 -6.33 6.63 13.80
CA GLN A 157 -7.66 6.99 14.30
C GLN A 157 -7.94 8.49 14.13
N GLN A 158 -6.98 9.34 14.53
CA GLN A 158 -7.11 10.79 14.40
C GLN A 158 -7.20 11.23 12.94
N ALA A 159 -6.35 10.69 12.07
CA ALA A 159 -6.30 11.04 10.66
C ALA A 159 -7.57 10.63 9.90
N CYS A 160 -8.11 9.44 10.21
CA CYS A 160 -9.33 8.95 9.58
C CYS A 160 -10.57 9.74 10.02
N LEU A 161 -10.64 10.16 11.29
CA LEU A 161 -11.78 10.88 11.87
C LEU A 161 -11.65 12.40 11.84
N LEU A 162 -10.57 12.94 11.25
CA LEU A 162 -10.40 14.38 11.11
C LEU A 162 -11.63 14.97 10.39
N PRO A 163 -12.29 16.00 10.96
CA PRO A 163 -13.41 16.66 10.31
C PRO A 163 -12.99 17.14 8.92
N HIS A 164 -13.84 16.89 7.94
CA HIS A 164 -13.66 17.44 6.60
C HIS A 164 -13.77 18.97 6.70
N HIS A 165 -12.64 19.67 6.75
CA HIS A 165 -12.64 21.12 6.92
C HIS A 165 -13.03 21.90 5.65
N THR A 166 -13.23 21.20 4.52
CA THR A 166 -13.59 21.77 3.22
C THR A 166 -14.31 20.74 2.34
N ASP A 167 -15.11 21.21 1.38
CA ASP A 167 -15.64 20.41 0.25
C ASP A 167 -14.52 19.74 -0.58
N ASP A 168 -13.26 20.15 -0.38
CA ASP A 168 -12.05 19.64 -1.04
C ASP A 168 -11.45 18.38 -0.41
N ALA A 169 -12.03 17.80 0.63
CA ALA A 169 -11.49 16.57 1.20
C ALA A 169 -11.63 15.40 0.21
N HIS A 170 -10.54 15.11 -0.53
CA HIS A 170 -10.58 14.22 -1.67
C HIS A 170 -10.83 12.74 -1.34
N MET A 171 -10.73 12.35 -0.06
CA MET A 171 -10.81 10.97 0.43
C MET A 171 -11.76 10.86 1.62
N THR A 172 -12.61 9.82 1.65
CA THR A 172 -13.54 9.56 2.77
C THR A 172 -12.80 8.93 3.95
N PRO A 173 -13.40 8.89 5.17
CA PRO A 173 -12.78 8.26 6.34
C PRO A 173 -12.36 6.80 6.10
N MET A 174 -13.24 6.01 5.47
CA MET A 174 -12.93 4.60 5.15
C MET A 174 -11.87 4.47 4.06
N GLY A 175 -11.79 5.44 3.15
CA GLY A 175 -10.72 5.53 2.16
C GLY A 175 -9.36 5.80 2.82
N ARG A 176 -9.31 6.75 3.76
CA ARG A 176 -8.11 7.02 4.57
C ARG A 176 -7.68 5.80 5.35
N LEU A 177 -8.63 5.08 5.95
CA LEU A 177 -8.34 3.86 6.69
C LEU A 177 -7.64 2.81 5.80
N LEU A 178 -8.15 2.56 4.59
CA LEU A 178 -7.50 1.61 3.68
C LEU A 178 -6.07 2.05 3.33
N TYR A 179 -5.87 3.33 3.01
CA TYR A 179 -4.53 3.88 2.75
C TYR A 179 -3.56 3.61 3.91
N TYR A 180 -4.00 3.82 5.15
CA TYR A 180 -3.19 3.54 6.33
C TYR A 180 -3.00 2.04 6.59
N LEU A 181 -3.98 1.18 6.33
CA LEU A 181 -3.84 -0.28 6.47
C LEU A 181 -2.80 -0.84 5.49
N LEU A 182 -2.83 -0.40 4.22
CA LEU A 182 -1.83 -0.79 3.23
C LEU A 182 -0.43 -0.31 3.64
N SER A 183 -0.33 0.93 4.10
CA SER A 183 0.94 1.50 4.57
C SER A 183 1.46 0.82 5.83
N CYS A 184 0.58 0.43 6.75
CA CYS A 184 0.91 -0.33 7.95
C CYS A 184 1.55 -1.67 7.59
N PHE A 185 1.00 -2.37 6.60
CA PHE A 185 1.57 -3.61 6.10
C PHE A 185 2.98 -3.41 5.55
N LEU A 186 3.21 -2.37 4.74
CA LEU A 186 4.55 -2.06 4.24
C LEU A 186 5.53 -1.81 5.39
N ILE A 187 5.16 -0.91 6.31
CA ILE A 187 6.06 -0.38 7.34
C ILE A 187 6.35 -1.40 8.44
N PHE A 188 5.32 -2.04 8.99
CA PHE A 188 5.45 -2.85 10.22
C PHE A 188 5.48 -4.35 9.95
N VAL A 189 4.93 -4.81 8.83
CA VAL A 189 5.00 -6.24 8.46
C VAL A 189 6.24 -6.50 7.61
N LEU A 190 6.42 -5.74 6.53
CA LEU A 190 7.51 -5.96 5.58
C LEU A 190 8.76 -5.12 5.84
N GLU A 191 8.70 -4.13 6.73
CA GLU A 191 9.80 -3.19 7.00
C GLU A 191 10.26 -2.45 5.73
N GLU A 192 9.32 -2.23 4.81
CA GLU A 192 9.51 -1.54 3.54
C GLU A 192 9.07 -0.07 3.64
N PRO A 193 9.61 0.81 2.79
CA PRO A 193 9.20 2.22 2.74
C PRO A 193 7.72 2.36 2.34
N ALA A 194 7.04 3.37 2.90
CA ALA A 194 5.67 3.70 2.53
C ALA A 194 5.54 4.12 1.06
N HIS A 195 6.55 4.82 0.55
CA HIS A 195 6.66 5.18 -0.86
C HIS A 195 7.62 4.22 -1.58
N PRO A 196 7.24 3.66 -2.75
CA PRO A 196 8.10 2.81 -3.55
C PRO A 196 9.42 3.47 -3.95
N ILE A 197 10.44 2.66 -4.23
CA ILE A 197 11.69 3.15 -4.82
C ILE A 197 11.38 3.81 -6.17
N GLY A 198 11.98 4.98 -6.41
CA GLY A 198 11.77 5.76 -7.63
C GLY A 198 10.67 6.82 -7.53
N THR A 199 9.86 6.83 -6.46
CA THR A 199 8.83 7.86 -6.24
C THR A 199 9.44 9.27 -6.31
N PRO A 200 8.95 10.14 -7.21
CA PRO A 200 9.47 11.49 -7.38
C PRO A 200 9.00 12.43 -6.27
N PHE A 201 9.85 13.38 -5.93
CA PHE A 201 9.57 14.53 -5.06
C PHE A 201 9.92 15.84 -5.79
N PRO A 202 9.26 16.97 -5.47
CA PRO A 202 9.57 18.27 -6.07
C PRO A 202 11.05 18.62 -5.95
N GLY A 203 11.65 19.20 -6.99
CA GLY A 203 13.08 19.50 -7.04
C GLY A 203 13.95 18.41 -7.68
N GLY A 204 13.34 17.39 -8.29
CA GLY A 204 14.05 16.33 -9.01
C GLY A 204 14.55 15.18 -8.11
N PHE A 205 14.20 15.20 -6.83
CA PHE A 205 14.55 14.15 -5.89
C PHE A 205 13.66 12.91 -6.08
N ARG A 206 14.17 11.76 -5.65
CA ARG A 206 13.43 10.49 -5.70
C ARG A 206 13.78 9.64 -4.48
N VAL A 207 12.90 8.70 -4.12
CA VAL A 207 13.27 7.59 -3.21
C VAL A 207 14.31 6.73 -3.92
N GLN A 208 15.43 6.44 -3.26
CA GLN A 208 16.57 5.75 -3.85
C GLN A 208 17.06 4.60 -2.97
N LEU A 209 17.58 3.54 -3.60
CA LEU A 209 18.36 2.51 -2.91
C LEU A 209 19.85 2.88 -3.00
N ARG A 210 20.50 3.16 -1.87
CA ARG A 210 21.92 3.48 -1.78
C ARG A 210 22.61 2.52 -0.83
N GLY A 211 23.56 1.73 -1.35
CA GLY A 211 24.32 0.79 -0.52
C GLY A 211 23.45 -0.19 0.27
N GLY A 212 22.32 -0.64 -0.30
CA GLY A 212 21.37 -1.54 0.37
C GLY A 212 20.38 -0.84 1.32
N VAL A 213 20.45 0.48 1.46
CA VAL A 213 19.54 1.27 2.33
C VAL A 213 18.60 2.10 1.47
N VAL A 214 17.30 2.07 1.77
CA VAL A 214 16.33 2.95 1.13
C VAL A 214 16.39 4.34 1.77
N CYS A 215 16.60 5.35 0.93
CA CYS A 215 16.72 6.76 1.29
C CYS A 215 15.53 7.56 0.75
N CYS A 216 14.85 8.31 1.61
CA CYS A 216 13.74 9.21 1.24
C CYS A 216 14.18 10.68 1.42
N PRO A 217 14.02 11.53 0.38
CA PRO A 217 14.49 12.92 0.42
C PRO A 217 13.71 13.82 1.38
N VAL A 218 12.51 13.39 1.81
CA VAL A 218 11.62 14.16 2.69
C VAL A 218 11.49 13.54 4.08
N LYS A 219 12.40 12.64 4.49
CA LYS A 219 12.33 11.96 5.79
C LYS A 219 12.35 12.97 6.95
N GLU A 220 13.22 13.97 6.90
CA GLU A 220 13.33 15.03 7.92
C GLU A 220 12.20 16.06 7.89
N LYS A 221 11.33 16.04 6.86
CA LYS A 221 10.16 16.93 6.76
C LYS A 221 8.91 16.37 7.43
N GLU A 222 9.06 15.33 8.25
CA GLU A 222 7.94 14.66 8.92
C GLU A 222 7.09 15.58 9.80
N GLY A 223 7.68 16.64 10.37
CA GLY A 223 6.98 17.61 11.22
C GLY A 223 6.13 18.64 10.46
N ASP A 224 6.34 18.76 9.15
CA ASP A 224 5.69 19.80 8.33
C ASP A 224 4.30 19.39 7.86
N VAL A 225 3.99 18.08 7.88
CA VAL A 225 2.75 17.51 7.34
C VAL A 225 2.04 16.71 8.44
N PRO A 226 0.88 17.19 8.93
CA PRO A 226 0.06 16.43 9.86
C PRO A 226 -0.25 15.03 9.32
N TYR A 227 -0.17 14.02 10.19
CA TYR A 227 -0.47 12.62 9.86
C TYR A 227 0.43 12.00 8.79
N ALA A 228 1.63 12.55 8.54
CA ALA A 228 2.56 12.00 7.57
C ALA A 228 3.07 10.60 7.95
N LEU A 229 3.04 9.69 6.98
CA LEU A 229 3.67 8.36 7.08
C LEU A 229 5.19 8.44 7.25
N CYS A 230 5.82 9.56 6.87
CA CYS A 230 7.27 9.77 6.96
C CYS A 230 7.81 9.46 8.36
N ARG A 231 7.06 9.81 9.41
CA ARG A 231 7.43 9.54 10.81
C ARG A 231 7.63 8.06 11.11
N PHE A 232 6.86 7.20 10.47
CA PHE A 232 6.84 5.76 10.72
C PHE A 232 7.66 4.99 9.68
N CYS A 233 7.96 5.60 8.55
CA CYS A 233 8.63 4.94 7.44
C CYS A 233 10.07 4.52 7.79
N PRO A 234 10.48 3.27 7.50
CA PRO A 234 11.82 2.75 7.83
C PRO A 234 12.95 3.31 6.96
N SER A 235 12.62 4.08 5.91
CA SER A 235 13.64 4.74 5.08
C SER A 235 14.48 5.74 5.87
N LYS A 236 15.76 5.88 5.48
CA LYS A 236 16.67 6.88 6.03
C LYS A 236 16.58 8.19 5.27
N GLN A 237 17.05 9.28 5.86
CA GLN A 237 17.25 10.54 5.14
C GLN A 237 18.25 10.33 3.98
N ALA A 238 17.91 10.88 2.81
CA ALA A 238 18.72 10.82 1.59
C ALA A 238 19.85 11.85 1.52
#